data_AF-A0A2V5QU78-F1
#
_entry.id   AF-A0A2V5QU78-F1
#
_cell.length_a   1.000
_cell.length_b   1.000
_cell.length_c   1.000
_cell.angle_alpha   90.00
_cell.angle_beta   90.00
_cell.angle_gamma   90.00
#
_symmetry.space_group_name_H-M   'P 1'
#
loop_
_entity.id
_entity.type
_entity.pdbx_description
1 polymer ?
#
loop_
_entity_poly.entity_id
_entity_poly.type
_entity_poly.pdbx_seq_one_letter_code
_entity_poly.pdbx_strand_id
1 'polypeptide(L)' 'PGSVIGRECMIYPGVNFRGVLANGSMVKLRQELQVLEKR' A
#
# COMPACT_ATOMS: atom_id res chain seq x y z
N PRO A 1 7.01 -10.36 5.12
CA PRO A 1 6.89 -11.67 5.82
C PRO A 1 6.00 -11.52 7.06
N GLY A 2 5.15 -12.50 7.36
CA GLY A 2 4.23 -12.44 8.52
C GLY A 2 3.00 -11.54 8.34
N SER A 3 2.68 -11.13 7.11
CA SER A 3 1.47 -10.36 6.82
C SER A 3 0.35 -11.29 6.37
N VAL A 4 -0.88 -11.02 6.80
CA VAL A 4 -2.07 -11.78 6.42
C VAL A 4 -2.92 -10.89 5.53
N ILE A 5 -3.25 -11.37 4.33
CA ILE A 5 -4.11 -10.68 3.38
C ILE A 5 -5.44 -11.43 3.33
N GLY A 6 -6.52 -10.75 3.71
CA GLY A 6 -7.87 -11.28 3.64
C GLY A 6 -8.34 -11.55 2.20
N ARG A 7 -9.48 -12.23 2.06
CA ARG A 7 -10.10 -12.49 0.76
C ARG A 7 -10.59 -11.18 0.13
N GLU A 8 -10.59 -11.10 -1.20
CA GLU A 8 -11.04 -9.92 -1.97
C GLU A 8 -10.29 -8.62 -1.60
N CYS A 9 -9.02 -8.72 -1.21
CA CYS A 9 -8.20 -7.53 -0.96
C CYS A 9 -7.57 -6.98 -2.24
N MET A 10 -7.37 -5.67 -2.30
CA MET A 10 -6.60 -5.01 -3.36
C MET A 10 -5.40 -4.26 -2.77
N ILE A 11 -4.20 -4.57 -3.27
CA ILE A 11 -2.96 -3.89 -2.89
C ILE A 11 -2.44 -3.15 -4.12
N TYR A 12 -2.35 -1.83 -4.04
CA TYR A 12 -1.80 -1.03 -5.13
C TYR A 12 -0.27 -1.23 -5.25
N PRO A 13 0.30 -1.12 -6.46
CA PRO A 13 1.74 -1.13 -6.66
C PRO A 13 2.46 -0.11 -5.78
N GLY A 14 3.66 -0.45 -5.31
CA GLY A 14 4.49 0.43 -4.46
C GLY A 14 4.09 0.47 -2.98
N VAL A 15 3.05 -0.26 -2.57
CA VAL A 15 2.67 -0.39 -1.16
C VAL A 15 3.64 -1.33 -0.41
N ASN A 16 4.23 -0.84 0.68
CA ASN A 16 4.91 -1.68 1.66
C ASN A 16 3.99 -1.90 2.88
N PHE A 17 3.27 -3.02 2.90
CA PHE A 17 2.30 -3.33 3.94
C PHE A 17 2.83 -4.35 4.93
N ARG A 18 2.57 -4.13 6.23
CA ARG A 18 2.78 -5.11 7.31
C ARG A 18 1.55 -5.16 8.20
N GLY A 19 1.15 -6.37 8.59
CA GLY A 19 0.03 -6.62 9.50
C GLY A 19 -1.06 -7.49 8.89
N VAL A 20 -2.29 -7.31 9.35
CA VAL A 20 -3.47 -8.06 8.90
C VAL A 20 -4.37 -7.12 8.10
N LEU A 21 -4.61 -7.43 6.84
CA LEU A 21 -5.58 -6.74 6.00
C LEU A 21 -6.91 -7.50 6.05
N ALA A 22 -7.97 -6.84 6.51
CA ALA A 22 -9.30 -7.43 6.59
C ALA A 22 -9.88 -7.72 5.19
N ASN A 23 -10.81 -8.66 5.11
CA ASN A 23 -11.47 -9.03 3.84
C ASN A 23 -12.10 -7.81 3.15
N GLY A 24 -12.11 -7.79 1.82
CA GLY A 24 -12.73 -6.73 1.03
C GLY A 24 -12.06 -5.35 1.15
N SER A 25 -10.86 -5.29 1.72
CA SER A 25 -10.15 -4.03 1.98
C SER A 25 -9.16 -3.67 0.87
N MET A 26 -8.92 -2.38 0.70
CA MET A 26 -7.94 -1.84 -0.25
C MET A 26 -6.85 -1.07 0.49
N VAL A 27 -5.59 -1.30 0.11
CA VAL A 27 -4.45 -0.51 0.57
C VAL A 27 -3.81 0.18 -0.62
N LYS A 28 -3.61 1.49 -0.50
CA LYS A 28 -2.87 2.31 -1.45
C LYS A 28 -1.86 3.20 -0.73
N LEU A 29 -0.73 3.45 -1.39
CA LEU A 29 0.27 4.38 -0.89
C LEU A 29 -0.26 5.80 -1.10
N ARG A 30 -0.50 6.53 -0.01
CA ARG A 30 -0.73 7.97 -0.07
C ARG A 30 0.61 8.66 0.14
N GLN A 31 1.22 9.08 -0.96
CA GLN A 31 2.47 9.83 -0.94
C GLN A 31 2.22 11.23 -1.47
N GLU A 32 2.72 12.24 -0.76
CA GLU A 32 2.77 13.61 -1.27
C GLU A 32 3.97 13.75 -2.21
N LEU A 33 3.75 14.42 -3.34
CA LEU A 33 4.77 14.61 -4.36
C LEU A 33 5.32 16.02 -4.26
N GLN A 34 6.65 16.13 -4.23
CA GLN A 34 7.35 17.40 -4.34
C GLN A 34 8.16 17.41 -5.64
N VAL A 35 7.96 18.45 -6.44
CA VAL A 35 8.79 18.69 -7.64
C VAL A 35 10.02 19.49 -7.20
N LEU A 36 11.21 18.99 -7.55
CA LEU A 36 12.49 19.63 -7.27
C LEU A 36 13.16 20.01 -8.59
N GLU A 37 13.86 21.14 -8.63
CA GLU A 37 14.68 21.52 -9.79
C GLU A 37 15.94 20.64 -9.87
N LYS A 38 16.24 20.18 -11.09
CA LYS A 38 17.46 19.41 -11.37
C LYS A 38 18.65 20.36 -11.40
N ARG A 39 19.60 20.20 -10.48
CA ARG A 39 20.89 20.91 -10.46
C ARG A 39 21.94 20.18 -11.28
#